data_AF-A0A7K1EJH0-F1
#
_entry.id   AF-A0A7K1EJH0-F1
#
_cell.length_a   1.000
_cell.length_b   1.000
_cell.length_c   1.000
_cell.angle_alpha   90.00
_cell.angle_beta   90.00
_cell.angle_gamma   90.00
#
_symmetry.space_group_name_H-M   'P 1'
#
loop_
_entity.id
_entity.type
_entity.pdbx_description
1 polymer ?
#
loop_
_entity_poly.entity_id
_entity_poly.type
_entity_poly.pdbx_seq_one_letter_code
_entity_poly.pdbx_strand_id
1 'polypeptide(L)'
;MKPVRRERGSLAVEVVLMVPALMMIVMFVVFVGRVQAASIAVRHAADVGARSGSLTHAANAEQRAHLSTKEELSRTQHLCASTRVNATTQIINGEFMVVARAQCVVRMNGLTFLGLSGPTVRGLSSEVIDHFRSS
;
A
#
# COMPACT_ATOMS: atom_id res chain seq x y z
N MET A 1 57.88 19.70 -31.31
CA MET A 1 56.41 19.59 -31.34
C MET A 1 55.96 18.64 -30.23
N LYS A 2 55.18 19.11 -29.25
CA LYS A 2 54.64 18.29 -28.14
C LYS A 2 53.27 17.72 -28.55
N PRO A 3 53.01 16.41 -28.41
CA PRO A 3 51.72 15.84 -28.78
C PRO A 3 50.64 16.27 -27.78
N VAL A 4 49.52 16.78 -28.31
CA VAL A 4 48.31 17.11 -27.55
C VAL A 4 47.67 15.80 -27.09
N ARG A 5 47.72 15.53 -25.77
CA ARG A 5 47.00 14.41 -25.15
C ARG A 5 45.50 14.61 -25.37
N ARG A 6 44.84 13.62 -25.97
CA ARG A 6 43.38 13.57 -26.08
C ARG A 6 42.76 13.46 -24.69
N GLU A 7 42.24 14.57 -24.16
CA GLU A 7 41.35 14.62 -22.98
C GLU A 7 39.94 14.07 -23.24
N ARG A 8 39.73 13.33 -24.34
CA ARG A 8 38.41 12.75 -24.69
C ARG A 8 38.08 11.48 -23.91
N GLY A 9 39.02 10.93 -23.14
CA GLY A 9 38.81 9.75 -22.30
C GLY A 9 38.13 10.06 -20.95
N SER A 10 38.14 11.32 -20.49
CA SER A 10 37.58 11.69 -19.18
C SER A 10 36.05 11.79 -19.19
N LEU A 11 35.47 12.36 -20.26
CA LEU A 11 34.03 12.57 -20.37
C LEU A 11 33.23 11.27 -20.47
N ALA A 12 33.76 10.25 -21.18
CA ALA A 12 33.09 8.97 -21.31
C ALA A 12 33.12 8.16 -20.00
N VAL A 13 34.24 8.19 -19.27
CA VAL A 13 34.39 7.45 -18.00
C VAL A 13 33.54 8.06 -16.88
N GLU A 14 33.41 9.39 -16.85
CA GLU A 14 32.56 10.09 -15.88
C GLU A 14 31.06 9.79 -16.10
N VAL A 15 30.62 9.74 -17.36
CA VAL A 15 29.24 9.40 -17.71
C VAL A 15 28.91 7.93 -17.40
N VAL A 16 29.87 7.01 -17.57
CA VAL A 16 29.70 5.57 -17.25
C VAL A 16 29.38 5.33 -15.77
N LEU A 17 29.83 6.21 -14.87
CA LEU A 17 29.50 6.14 -13.44
C LEU A 17 28.19 6.88 -13.10
N MET A 18 27.86 7.94 -13.84
CA MET A 18 26.61 8.70 -13.63
C MET A 18 25.36 7.93 -14.04
N VAL A 19 25.41 7.17 -15.14
CA VAL A 19 24.26 6.38 -15.60
C VAL A 19 23.74 5.37 -14.55
N PRO A 20 24.57 4.49 -13.95
CA PRO A 20 24.10 3.58 -12.92
C PRO A 20 23.65 4.31 -11.64
N ALA A 21 24.28 5.44 -11.29
CA ALA A 21 23.83 6.26 -10.16
C ALA A 21 22.41 6.84 -10.39
N LEU A 22 22.15 7.39 -11.58
CA LEU A 22 20.82 7.88 -11.97
C LEU A 22 19.79 6.74 -12.01
N MET A 23 20.16 5.56 -12.52
CA MET A 23 19.31 4.37 -12.48
C MET A 23 18.95 3.97 -11.04
N MET A 24 19.90 4.00 -10.11
CA MET A 24 19.61 3.72 -8.70
C MET A 24 18.63 4.73 -8.10
N ILE A 25 18.79 6.03 -8.42
CA ILE A 25 17.86 7.07 -7.96
C ILE A 25 16.45 6.84 -8.51
N VAL A 26 16.32 6.56 -9.82
CA VAL A 26 15.03 6.25 -10.45
C VAL A 26 14.39 5.02 -9.80
N MET A 27 15.17 3.96 -9.57
CA MET A 27 14.68 2.74 -8.94
C MET A 27 14.22 2.99 -7.50
N PHE A 28 14.92 3.85 -6.75
CA PHE A 28 14.52 4.28 -5.42
C PHE A 28 13.20 5.09 -5.44
N VAL A 29 13.05 6.02 -6.38
CA VAL A 29 11.80 6.79 -6.54
C VAL A 29 10.63 5.87 -6.87
N VAL A 30 10.81 4.92 -7.79
CA VAL A 30 9.79 3.91 -8.12
C VAL A 30 9.43 3.05 -6.90
N PHE A 31 10.43 2.65 -6.11
CA PHE A 31 10.23 1.90 -4.88
C PHE A 31 9.34 2.68 -3.89
N VAL A 32 9.72 3.92 -3.57
CA VAL A 32 8.97 4.78 -2.66
C VAL A 32 7.56 5.02 -3.21
N GLY A 33 7.42 5.31 -4.51
CA GLY A 33 6.12 5.52 -5.15
C GLY A 33 5.20 4.31 -5.05
N ARG A 34 5.72 3.09 -5.25
CA ARG A 34 4.94 1.85 -5.08
C ARG A 34 4.49 1.63 -3.64
N VAL A 35 5.39 1.84 -2.68
CA VAL A 35 5.07 1.71 -1.24
C VAL A 35 4.00 2.72 -0.85
N GLN A 36 4.14 3.96 -1.31
CA GLN A 36 3.18 5.02 -1.03
C GLN A 36 1.82 4.71 -1.66
N ALA A 37 1.77 4.29 -2.94
CA ALA A 37 0.55 3.90 -3.62
C ALA A 37 -0.17 2.74 -2.91
N ALA A 38 0.58 1.70 -2.50
CA ALA A 38 0.03 0.59 -1.73
C ALA A 38 -0.50 1.06 -0.37
N SER A 39 0.20 1.96 0.32
CA SER A 39 -0.26 2.49 1.62
C SER A 39 -1.57 3.28 1.50
N ILE A 40 -1.73 4.07 0.43
CA ILE A 40 -2.94 4.85 0.15
C ILE A 40 -4.09 3.89 -0.14
N ALA A 41 -3.88 2.90 -1.01
CA ALA A 41 -4.91 1.93 -1.37
C ALA A 41 -5.39 1.11 -0.17
N VAL A 42 -4.46 0.66 0.69
CA VAL A 42 -4.80 -0.12 1.89
C VAL A 42 -5.58 0.72 2.90
N ARG A 43 -5.21 2.00 3.09
CA ARG A 43 -5.97 2.93 3.94
C ARG A 43 -7.36 3.20 3.37
N HIS A 44 -7.44 3.45 2.06
CA HIS A 44 -8.71 3.67 1.38
C HIS A 44 -9.66 2.47 1.51
N ALA A 45 -9.15 1.26 1.34
CA ALA A 45 -9.98 0.07 1.51
C ALA A 45 -10.44 -0.15 2.96
N ALA A 46 -9.60 0.16 3.95
CA ALA A 46 -10.01 0.14 5.34
C ALA A 46 -11.12 1.16 5.61
N ASP A 47 -11.02 2.35 5.03
CA ASP A 47 -12.03 3.42 5.12
C ASP A 47 -13.37 2.98 4.52
N VAL A 48 -13.35 2.44 3.30
CA VAL A 48 -14.53 1.87 2.63
C VAL A 48 -15.18 0.76 3.46
N GLY A 49 -14.37 -0.09 4.10
CA GLY A 49 -14.85 -1.16 4.97
C GLY A 49 -15.50 -0.67 6.26
N ALA A 50 -14.86 0.28 6.95
CA ALA A 50 -15.41 0.86 8.17
C ALA A 50 -16.75 1.55 7.87
N ARG A 51 -16.81 2.31 6.78
CA ARG A 51 -18.00 3.00 6.31
C ARG A 51 -19.12 2.07 5.87
N SER A 52 -18.79 1.00 5.13
CA SER A 52 -19.83 0.06 4.73
C SER A 52 -20.39 -0.73 5.91
N GLY A 53 -19.55 -1.02 6.91
CA GLY A 53 -19.96 -1.65 8.16
C GLY A 53 -20.83 -0.75 9.02
N SER A 54 -20.47 0.54 9.16
CA SER A 54 -21.22 1.52 9.96
C SER A 54 -22.64 1.76 9.44
N LEU A 55 -22.85 1.59 8.13
CA LEU A 55 -24.15 1.71 7.47
C LEU A 55 -25.03 0.44 7.53
N THR A 56 -24.52 -0.65 8.11
CA THR A 56 -25.27 -1.92 8.23
C THR A 56 -25.66 -2.21 9.67
N HIS A 57 -26.66 -3.08 9.85
CA HIS A 57 -27.04 -3.57 11.18
C HIS A 57 -25.84 -4.17 11.91
N ALA A 58 -25.73 -3.87 13.21
CA ALA A 58 -24.62 -4.32 14.07
C ALA A 58 -24.35 -5.83 13.97
N ALA A 59 -25.39 -6.65 13.85
CA ALA A 59 -25.28 -8.11 13.69
C ALA A 59 -24.47 -8.55 12.44
N ASN A 60 -24.47 -7.74 11.38
CA ASN A 60 -23.81 -8.03 10.12
C ASN A 60 -22.64 -7.08 9.81
N ALA A 61 -22.37 -6.09 10.68
CA ALA A 61 -21.43 -5.01 10.42
C ALA A 61 -19.99 -5.51 10.19
N GLU A 62 -19.54 -6.51 10.97
CA GLU A 62 -18.23 -7.13 10.80
C GLU A 62 -18.09 -7.81 9.44
N GLN A 63 -19.08 -8.64 9.09
CA GLN A 63 -19.08 -9.38 7.84
C GLN A 63 -19.13 -8.41 6.65
N ARG A 64 -19.94 -7.35 6.72
CA ARG A 64 -20.02 -6.35 5.65
C ARG A 64 -18.70 -5.60 5.50
N ALA A 65 -18.13 -5.12 6.59
CA ALA A 65 -16.84 -4.42 6.59
C ALA A 65 -15.74 -5.30 6.01
N HIS A 66 -15.68 -6.58 6.39
CA HIS A 66 -14.71 -7.53 5.86
C HIS A 66 -14.87 -7.74 4.34
N LEU A 67 -16.10 -7.96 3.87
CA LEU A 67 -16.37 -8.18 2.44
C LEU A 67 -16.03 -6.95 1.59
N SER A 68 -16.46 -5.76 2.01
CA SER A 68 -16.18 -4.51 1.29
C SER A 68 -14.68 -4.18 1.25
N THR A 69 -13.98 -4.35 2.38
CA THR A 69 -12.53 -4.16 2.44
C THR A 69 -11.81 -5.14 1.50
N LYS A 70 -12.24 -6.41 1.49
CA LYS A 70 -11.66 -7.45 0.64
C LYS A 70 -11.90 -7.18 -0.84
N GLU A 71 -13.10 -6.73 -1.20
CA GLU A 71 -13.44 -6.35 -2.57
C GLU A 71 -12.56 -5.19 -3.05
N GLU A 72 -12.39 -4.15 -2.23
CA GLU A 72 -11.54 -3.01 -2.58
C GLU A 72 -10.05 -3.39 -2.65
N LEU A 73 -9.56 -4.24 -1.74
CA LEU A 73 -8.20 -4.80 -1.83
C LEU A 73 -7.99 -5.63 -3.10
N SER A 74 -9.03 -6.30 -3.60
CA SER A 74 -8.94 -7.11 -4.81
C SER A 74 -8.70 -6.27 -6.07
N ARG A 75 -9.18 -5.02 -6.11
CA ARG A 75 -8.85 -4.06 -7.19
C ARG A 75 -7.37 -3.65 -7.16
N THR A 76 -6.75 -3.78 -5.99
CA THR A 76 -5.35 -3.41 -5.74
C THR A 76 -4.38 -4.59 -5.94
N GLN A 77 -4.85 -5.70 -6.53
CA GLN A 77 -4.08 -6.93 -6.78
C GLN A 77 -2.78 -6.72 -7.53
N HIS A 78 -2.64 -5.65 -8.32
CA HIS A 78 -1.43 -5.33 -9.08
C HIS A 78 -0.32 -4.72 -8.20
N LEU A 79 -0.67 -4.01 -7.12
CA LEU A 79 0.27 -3.42 -6.15
C LEU A 79 0.63 -4.38 -5.01
N CYS A 80 -0.26 -5.33 -4.69
CA CYS A 80 -0.11 -6.24 -3.55
C CYS A 80 0.18 -7.68 -4.01
N ALA A 81 1.24 -8.29 -3.46
CA ALA A 81 1.55 -9.70 -3.65
C ALA A 81 0.64 -10.60 -2.82
N SER A 82 0.37 -10.20 -1.57
CA SER A 82 -0.59 -10.87 -0.69
C SER A 82 -1.31 -9.83 0.15
N THR A 83 -2.54 -10.18 0.56
CA THR A 83 -3.45 -9.29 1.27
C THR A 83 -4.06 -10.01 2.47
N ARG A 84 -4.21 -9.31 3.59
CA ARG A 84 -5.00 -9.78 4.73
C ARG A 84 -5.99 -8.70 5.15
N VAL A 85 -7.21 -9.11 5.43
CA VAL A 85 -8.27 -8.24 5.93
C VAL A 85 -8.70 -8.76 7.28
N ASN A 86 -8.92 -7.86 8.22
CA ASN A 86 -9.53 -8.15 9.50
C ASN A 86 -10.52 -7.04 9.83
N ALA A 87 -11.77 -7.39 10.11
CA ALA A 87 -12.78 -6.43 10.52
C ALA A 87 -13.36 -6.89 11.86
N THR A 88 -13.51 -5.97 12.80
CA THR A 88 -14.02 -6.25 14.14
C THR A 88 -14.94 -5.12 14.57
N THR A 89 -16.03 -5.45 15.25
CA THR A 89 -16.86 -4.50 15.96
C THR A 89 -16.41 -4.42 17.41
N GLN A 90 -16.41 -3.22 17.97
CA GLN A 90 -16.05 -2.98 19.36
C GLN A 90 -16.98 -1.94 19.95
N ILE A 91 -17.26 -2.04 21.24
CA ILE A 91 -18.00 -1.00 21.98
C ILE A 91 -16.96 -0.13 22.67
N ILE A 92 -16.92 1.15 22.33
CA ILE A 92 -15.98 2.13 22.91
C ILE A 92 -16.82 3.26 23.50
N ASN A 93 -16.67 3.52 24.80
CA ASN A 93 -17.45 4.53 25.52
C ASN A 93 -18.98 4.37 25.41
N GLY A 94 -19.46 3.14 25.21
CA GLY A 94 -20.89 2.84 25.01
C GLY A 94 -21.39 2.99 23.58
N GLU A 95 -20.51 3.39 22.64
CA GLU A 95 -20.82 3.48 21.22
C GLU A 95 -20.34 2.23 20.47
N PHE A 96 -21.18 1.69 19.60
CA PHE A 96 -20.79 0.61 18.70
C PHE A 96 -19.90 1.17 17.58
N MET A 97 -18.69 0.64 17.44
CA MET A 97 -17.72 1.04 16.42
C MET A 97 -17.33 -0.14 15.55
N VAL A 98 -17.13 0.12 14.25
CA VAL A 98 -16.59 -0.84 13.30
C VAL A 98 -15.15 -0.47 13.02
N VAL A 99 -14.23 -1.39 13.26
CA VAL A 99 -12.81 -1.26 12.96
C VAL A 99 -12.45 -2.16 11.79
N ALA A 100 -12.01 -1.56 10.69
CA ALA A 100 -11.51 -2.29 9.53
C ALA A 100 -9.98 -2.15 9.45
N ARG A 101 -9.31 -3.30 9.33
CA ARG A 101 -7.86 -3.40 9.19
C ARG A 101 -7.54 -4.11 7.89
N ALA A 102 -6.73 -3.46 7.07
CA ALA A 102 -6.22 -4.01 5.84
C ALA A 102 -4.68 -4.09 5.91
N GLN A 103 -4.12 -5.18 5.38
CA GLN A 103 -2.69 -5.39 5.27
C GLN A 103 -2.35 -5.89 3.87
N CYS A 104 -1.23 -5.41 3.35
CA CYS A 104 -0.75 -5.78 2.03
C CYS A 104 0.77 -5.92 2.05
N VAL A 105 1.27 -6.97 1.40
CA VAL A 105 2.69 -7.10 1.06
C VAL A 105 2.89 -6.50 -0.32
N VAL A 106 3.69 -5.43 -0.43
CA VAL A 106 3.89 -4.73 -1.71
C VAL A 106 4.55 -5.65 -2.73
N ARG A 107 4.02 -5.72 -3.95
CA ARG A 107 4.63 -6.49 -5.03
C ARG A 107 5.83 -5.75 -5.61
N MET A 108 6.98 -6.38 -5.48
CA MET A 108 8.25 -5.91 -6.02
C MET A 108 8.53 -6.69 -7.30
N ASN A 109 8.06 -6.19 -8.44
CA ASN A 109 8.30 -6.84 -9.74
C ASN A 109 9.81 -6.98 -9.95
N GLY A 110 10.27 -8.18 -10.31
CA GLY A 110 11.69 -8.46 -10.59
C GLY A 110 12.54 -8.89 -9.39
N LEU A 111 12.03 -8.78 -8.15
CA LEU A 111 12.75 -9.21 -6.93
C LEU A 111 12.19 -10.51 -6.33
N THR A 112 11.01 -10.96 -6.77
CA THR A 112 10.36 -12.19 -6.30
C THR A 112 11.18 -13.44 -6.61
N PHE A 113 12.00 -13.44 -7.67
CA PHE A 113 12.90 -14.55 -8.01
C PHE A 113 13.99 -14.79 -6.95
N LEU A 114 14.34 -13.75 -6.16
CA LEU A 114 15.28 -13.86 -5.05
C LEU A 114 14.61 -14.32 -3.75
N GLY A 115 13.32 -14.70 -3.77
CA GLY A 115 12.56 -15.12 -2.58
C GLY A 115 12.26 -13.99 -1.59
N LEU A 116 12.59 -12.74 -1.95
CA LEU A 116 12.38 -11.58 -1.09
C LEU A 116 10.93 -11.09 -1.21
N SER A 117 10.24 -11.08 -0.07
CA SER A 117 8.93 -10.44 0.06
C SER A 117 9.11 -8.93 0.11
N GLY A 118 8.24 -8.17 -0.56
CA GLY A 118 8.24 -6.72 -0.42
C GLY A 118 7.86 -6.25 0.99
N PRO A 119 8.04 -4.96 1.29
CA PRO A 119 7.63 -4.40 2.58
C PRO A 119 6.13 -4.62 2.83
N THR A 120 5.76 -4.83 4.08
CA THR A 120 4.35 -4.95 4.48
C THR A 120 3.81 -3.58 4.88
N VAL A 121 2.77 -3.13 4.19
CA VAL A 121 2.02 -1.91 4.52
C VAL A 121 0.69 -2.27 5.20
N ARG A 122 0.27 -1.42 6.13
CA ARG A 122 -0.94 -1.62 6.95
C ARG A 122 -1.79 -0.35 6.94
N GLY A 123 -3.10 -0.53 6.90
CA GLY A 123 -4.11 0.52 7.03
C GLY A 123 -5.14 0.13 8.08
N LEU A 124 -5.57 1.10 8.87
CA LEU A 124 -6.58 0.97 9.89
C LEU A 124 -7.56 2.13 9.70
N SER A 125 -8.85 1.84 9.69
CA SER A 125 -9.90 2.85 9.81
C SER A 125 -10.94 2.37 10.82
N SER A 126 -11.55 3.31 11.52
CA SER A 126 -12.60 3.06 12.51
C SER A 126 -13.69 4.10 12.36
N GLU A 127 -14.93 3.65 12.24
CA GLU A 127 -16.11 4.51 12.21
C GLU A 127 -17.12 4.10 13.28
N VAL A 128 -17.86 5.09 13.78
CA VAL A 128 -18.97 4.88 14.73
C VAL A 128 -20.21 4.42 13.96
N ILE A 129 -20.93 3.43 14.48
CA ILE A 129 -22.22 2.99 13.94
C ILE A 129 -23.28 4.01 14.35
N ASP A 130 -23.89 4.67 13.36
CA ASP A 130 -25.00 5.60 13.60
C ASP A 130 -26.25 4.84 14.07
N HIS A 131 -26.52 4.93 15.38
CA HIS A 131 -27.60 4.21 16.06
C HIS A 131 -29.01 4.61 15.58
N PHE A 132 -29.16 5.76 14.91
CA PHE A 132 -30.45 6.31 14.44
C PHE A 132 -30.99 5.65 13.17
N ARG A 133 -30.23 4.78 12.50
CA ARG A 133 -30.64 4.14 11.24
C ARG A 133 -30.90 2.65 11.34
N SER A 134 -30.86 2.09 12.56
CA SER A 134 -31.04 0.66 12.83
C SER A 134 -32.40 0.30 13.47
N SER A 135 -33.36 1.23 13.52
CA SER A 135 -34.72 1.01 14.04
C SER A 135 -35.71 0.75 12.92
#